data_AF-A0A925H2Z4-F1
#
_entry.id   AF-A0A925H2Z4-F1
#
_cell.length_a   1.000
_cell.length_b   1.000
_cell.length_c   1.000
_cell.angle_alpha   90.00
_cell.angle_beta   90.00
_cell.angle_gamma   90.00
#
_symmetry.space_group_name_H-M   'P 1'
#
loop_
_entity.id
_entity.type
_entity.pdbx_description
1 polymer ?
#
loop_
_entity_poly.entity_id
_entity_poly.type
_entity_poly.pdbx_seq_one_letter_code
_entity_poly.pdbx_strand_id
1 'polypeptide(L)'
;MRRFISLVLLLVCVAPVTPSAFGERPKTTRVVAKFGGECEVAPFRHSARLERLIKKAKRDALLPCDTAFCDGAFAYDLNGDGKDEYFVRLWCSATGNCTWGIFSDNPARLRGVFSAWFFYIHRRTGSWSTLSTYTRLGGDRGVIAAFANRRGMYIQTSRRIEEGDYRDPQPFLTRMGVPNCS
;
A
#
# COMPACT_ATOMS: atom_id res chain seq x y z
N MET A 1 55.37 -10.53 59.92
CA MET A 1 54.31 -9.61 59.47
C MET A 1 54.61 -9.20 58.03
N ARG A 2 53.89 -9.73 57.03
CA ARG A 2 54.00 -9.32 55.63
C ARG A 2 52.60 -8.95 55.14
N ARG A 3 52.42 -7.69 54.75
CA ARG A 3 51.18 -7.13 54.21
C ARG A 3 51.06 -7.54 52.74
N PHE A 4 49.96 -8.19 52.36
CA PHE A 4 49.57 -8.36 50.97
C PHE A 4 48.67 -7.18 50.58
N ILE A 5 49.09 -6.43 49.57
CA ILE A 5 48.31 -5.37 48.93
C ILE A 5 47.54 -6.02 47.78
N SER A 6 46.21 -6.12 47.91
CA SER A 6 45.33 -6.54 46.82
C SER A 6 45.17 -5.40 45.82
N LEU A 7 45.68 -5.60 44.60
CA LEU A 7 45.48 -4.72 43.47
C LEU A 7 44.09 -5.03 42.85
N VAL A 8 43.15 -4.11 42.98
CA VAL A 8 41.83 -4.19 42.33
C VAL A 8 41.99 -3.74 40.88
N LEU A 9 41.85 -4.66 39.94
CA LEU A 9 41.86 -4.37 38.50
C LEU A 9 40.46 -3.90 38.08
N LEU A 10 40.30 -2.61 37.81
CA LEU A 10 39.09 -2.05 37.20
C LEU A 10 39.06 -2.41 35.70
N LEU A 11 38.12 -3.27 35.32
CA LEU A 11 37.84 -3.59 33.92
C LEU A 11 36.97 -2.47 33.32
N VAL A 12 37.56 -1.64 32.46
CA VAL A 12 36.82 -0.62 31.70
C VAL A 12 36.19 -1.28 30.48
N CYS A 13 34.88 -1.53 30.52
CA CYS A 13 34.11 -2.00 29.37
C CYS A 13 33.98 -0.87 28.34
N VAL A 14 34.84 -0.88 27.32
CA VAL A 14 34.66 -0.07 26.12
C VAL A 14 33.56 -0.72 25.27
N ALA A 15 32.34 -0.22 25.38
CA ALA A 15 31.25 -0.66 24.51
C ALA A 15 31.52 -0.20 23.07
N PRO A 16 31.48 -1.09 22.07
CA PRO A 16 31.61 -0.68 20.67
C PRO A 16 30.38 0.15 20.28
N VAL A 17 30.63 1.39 19.85
CA VAL A 17 29.63 2.21 19.18
C VAL A 17 29.31 1.55 17.85
N THR A 18 28.16 0.87 17.76
CA THR A 18 27.67 0.35 16.49
C THR A 18 27.29 1.54 15.61
N PRO A 19 27.88 1.67 14.40
CA PRO A 19 27.44 2.70 13.47
C PRO A 19 25.97 2.46 13.15
N SER A 20 25.13 3.46 13.43
CA SER A 20 23.74 3.47 13.00
C SER A 20 23.72 3.23 11.49
N ALA A 21 23.07 2.13 11.07
CA ALA A 21 22.77 1.87 9.67
C ALA A 21 21.91 3.03 9.15
N PHE A 22 22.56 4.00 8.52
CA PHE A 22 21.90 4.98 7.67
C PHE A 22 21.08 4.21 6.64
N GLY A 23 19.76 4.41 6.69
CA GLY A 23 18.78 3.59 6.00
C GLY A 23 19.11 3.40 4.53
N GLU A 24 19.36 2.14 4.15
CA GLU A 24 19.21 1.74 2.75
C GLU A 24 17.80 2.16 2.31
N ARG A 25 17.72 2.97 1.25
CA ARG A 25 16.45 3.17 0.55
C ARG A 25 15.89 1.78 0.25
N PRO A 26 14.67 1.44 0.69
CA PRO A 26 14.11 0.13 0.41
C PRO A 26 14.21 -0.12 -1.10
N LYS A 27 14.92 -1.19 -1.50
CA LYS A 27 14.99 -1.59 -2.91
C LYS A 27 13.55 -1.73 -3.39
N THR A 28 13.12 -0.80 -4.25
CA THR A 28 11.77 -0.79 -4.79
C THR A 28 11.61 -2.06 -5.60
N THR A 29 10.78 -2.96 -5.10
CA THR A 29 10.45 -4.23 -5.75
C THR A 29 9.74 -3.95 -7.06
N ARG A 30 9.99 -4.77 -8.08
CA ARG A 30 9.42 -4.61 -9.44
C ARG A 30 7.91 -4.51 -9.37
N VAL A 31 7.32 -3.51 -10.02
CA VAL A 31 5.86 -3.40 -10.21
C VAL A 31 5.39 -4.49 -11.18
N VAL A 32 4.35 -5.22 -10.79
CA VAL A 32 3.79 -6.35 -11.56
C VAL A 32 2.36 -6.12 -12.02
N ALA A 33 1.63 -5.20 -11.38
CA ALA A 33 0.34 -4.71 -11.85
C ALA A 33 0.15 -3.24 -11.46
N LYS A 34 -0.65 -2.51 -12.26
CA LYS A 34 -0.97 -1.09 -12.08
C LYS A 34 -2.45 -0.89 -12.34
N PHE A 35 -3.10 -0.11 -11.49
CA PHE A 35 -4.52 0.13 -11.56
C PHE A 35 -4.83 1.59 -11.28
N GLY A 36 -5.97 2.07 -11.78
CA GLY A 36 -6.32 3.48 -11.71
C GLY A 36 -7.77 3.80 -11.43
N GLY A 37 -7.95 5.00 -10.87
CA GLY A 37 -9.19 5.65 -10.52
C GLY A 37 -10.16 5.69 -11.69
N GLU A 38 -9.70 6.11 -12.86
CA GLU A 38 -10.47 6.23 -14.10
C GLU A 38 -10.59 4.94 -14.92
N CYS A 39 -9.80 3.90 -14.64
CA CYS A 39 -9.81 2.69 -15.46
C CYS A 39 -11.11 1.90 -15.28
N GLU A 40 -11.62 1.28 -16.34
CA GLU A 40 -12.75 0.38 -16.20
C GLU A 40 -12.39 -0.83 -15.34
N VAL A 41 -13.35 -1.27 -14.53
CA VAL A 41 -13.24 -2.45 -13.69
C VAL A 41 -14.10 -3.55 -14.26
N ALA A 42 -13.64 -4.79 -14.19
CA ALA A 42 -14.42 -5.92 -14.66
C ALA A 42 -15.50 -6.31 -13.64
N PRO A 43 -16.69 -6.76 -14.08
CA PRO A 43 -17.59 -7.52 -13.24
C PRO A 43 -16.85 -8.75 -12.70
N PHE A 44 -17.06 -9.08 -11.43
CA PHE A 44 -16.38 -10.20 -10.79
C PHE A 44 -17.36 -11.05 -9.98
N ARG A 45 -17.10 -12.36 -9.98
CA ARG A 45 -17.90 -13.32 -9.22
C ARG A 45 -17.47 -13.27 -7.76
N HIS A 46 -18.44 -13.17 -6.87
CA HIS A 46 -18.19 -13.12 -5.43
C HIS A 46 -19.33 -13.77 -4.67
N SER A 47 -19.05 -14.25 -3.46
CA SER A 47 -20.06 -14.82 -2.58
C SER A 47 -21.02 -13.74 -2.06
N ALA A 48 -22.24 -14.15 -1.70
CA ALA A 48 -23.19 -13.27 -1.03
C ALA A 48 -22.65 -12.69 0.30
N ARG A 49 -21.69 -13.37 0.94
CA ARG A 49 -21.04 -12.87 2.15
C ARG A 49 -20.10 -11.70 1.84
N LEU A 50 -19.32 -11.81 0.77
CA LEU A 50 -18.47 -10.71 0.31
C LEU A 50 -19.32 -9.55 -0.20
N GLU A 51 -20.40 -9.81 -0.93
CA GLU A 51 -21.34 -8.77 -1.40
C GLU A 51 -21.86 -7.92 -0.23
N ARG A 52 -22.33 -8.57 0.85
CA ARG A 52 -22.80 -7.86 2.05
C ARG A 52 -21.70 -7.03 2.71
N LEU A 53 -20.47 -7.51 2.69
CA LEU A 53 -19.33 -6.81 3.28
C LEU A 53 -18.94 -5.59 2.46
N ILE A 54 -18.94 -5.69 1.13
CA ILE A 54 -18.73 -4.57 0.21
C ILE A 54 -19.83 -3.52 0.40
N LYS A 55 -21.10 -3.94 0.38
CA LYS A 55 -22.25 -3.04 0.61
C LYS A 55 -22.14 -2.31 1.95
N LYS A 56 -21.69 -3.00 3.00
CA LYS A 56 -21.43 -2.36 4.30
C LYS A 56 -20.32 -1.31 4.18
N ALA A 57 -19.17 -1.67 3.62
CA ALA A 57 -18.04 -0.76 3.48
C ALA A 57 -18.34 0.47 2.62
N LYS A 58 -19.17 0.33 1.57
CA LYS A 58 -19.66 1.46 0.77
C LYS A 58 -20.54 2.41 1.60
N ARG A 59 -21.49 1.88 2.39
CA ARG A 59 -22.36 2.71 3.26
C ARG A 59 -21.61 3.44 4.36
N ASP A 60 -20.48 2.90 4.82
CA ASP A 60 -19.64 3.54 5.82
C ASP A 60 -18.83 4.72 5.21
N ALA A 61 -18.80 4.87 3.87
CA ALA A 61 -18.21 6.02 3.21
C ALA A 61 -19.19 7.21 3.19
N LEU A 62 -18.68 8.43 3.43
CA LEU A 62 -19.48 9.66 3.47
C LEU A 62 -20.25 9.92 2.17
N LEU A 63 -19.64 9.56 1.03
CA LEU A 63 -20.21 9.65 -0.30
C LEU A 63 -19.99 8.29 -0.99
N PRO A 64 -20.94 7.36 -0.96
CA PRO A 64 -20.74 6.04 -1.54
C PRO A 64 -20.59 6.05 -3.06
N CYS A 65 -19.75 5.16 -3.61
CA CYS A 65 -19.61 4.91 -5.04
C CYS A 65 -20.68 3.88 -5.47
N ASP A 66 -21.87 4.38 -5.84
CA ASP A 66 -23.06 3.55 -6.12
C ASP A 66 -23.50 3.59 -7.60
N THR A 67 -22.64 4.06 -8.50
CA THR A 67 -22.89 4.02 -9.95
C THR A 67 -22.35 2.74 -10.57
N ALA A 68 -22.78 2.41 -11.80
CA ALA A 68 -22.29 1.25 -12.56
C ALA A 68 -20.76 1.23 -12.70
N PHE A 69 -20.12 2.40 -12.71
CA PHE A 69 -18.66 2.56 -12.69
C PHE A 69 -17.98 1.93 -11.46
N CYS A 70 -18.73 1.71 -10.38
CA CYS A 70 -18.28 1.21 -9.09
C CYS A 70 -18.66 -0.25 -8.83
N ASP A 71 -19.27 -0.94 -9.81
CA ASP A 71 -19.86 -2.28 -9.63
C ASP A 71 -18.89 -3.43 -9.98
N GLY A 72 -17.68 -3.11 -10.43
CA GLY A 72 -16.61 -4.07 -10.64
C GLY A 72 -15.49 -4.00 -9.60
N ALA A 73 -14.46 -4.82 -9.83
CA ALA A 73 -13.24 -4.79 -9.05
C ALA A 73 -12.02 -4.99 -9.96
N PHE A 74 -10.87 -4.49 -9.51
CA PHE A 74 -9.61 -5.08 -9.94
C PHE A 74 -9.32 -6.32 -9.12
N ALA A 75 -8.80 -7.37 -9.76
CA ALA A 75 -8.48 -8.63 -9.11
C ALA A 75 -6.97 -8.89 -9.21
N TYR A 76 -6.37 -9.35 -8.11
CA TYR A 76 -4.99 -9.83 -8.10
C TYR A 76 -4.73 -10.74 -6.90
N ASP A 77 -4.09 -11.89 -7.11
CA ASP A 77 -3.60 -12.77 -6.05
C ASP A 77 -2.42 -12.15 -5.28
N LEU A 78 -2.73 -11.46 -4.17
CA LEU A 78 -1.72 -10.78 -3.37
C LEU A 78 -0.89 -11.75 -2.55
N ASN A 79 -1.40 -12.94 -2.24
CA ASN A 79 -0.82 -13.84 -1.24
C ASN A 79 -0.20 -15.13 -1.81
N GLY A 80 -0.60 -15.55 -3.00
CA GLY A 80 -0.05 -16.69 -3.74
C GLY A 80 -0.86 -17.96 -3.65
N ASP A 81 -2.04 -17.92 -3.06
CA ASP A 81 -2.89 -19.08 -2.86
C ASP A 81 -3.74 -19.43 -4.10
N GLY A 82 -3.55 -18.70 -5.21
CA GLY A 82 -4.30 -18.89 -6.44
C GLY A 82 -5.71 -18.31 -6.39
N LYS A 83 -6.05 -17.51 -5.37
CA LYS A 83 -7.32 -16.79 -5.27
C LYS A 83 -7.06 -15.30 -5.23
N ASP A 84 -7.80 -14.56 -6.03
CA ASP A 84 -7.63 -13.12 -6.09
C ASP A 84 -8.16 -12.42 -4.84
N GLU A 85 -7.46 -11.37 -4.44
CA GLU A 85 -8.04 -10.27 -3.70
C GLU A 85 -8.62 -9.22 -4.65
N TYR A 86 -9.70 -8.58 -4.20
CA TYR A 86 -10.49 -7.65 -4.99
C TYR A 86 -10.34 -6.21 -4.47
N PHE A 87 -10.00 -5.29 -5.36
CA PHE A 87 -9.95 -3.86 -5.10
C PHE A 87 -11.24 -3.21 -5.59
N VAL A 88 -12.08 -2.77 -4.66
CA VAL A 88 -13.41 -2.21 -4.95
C VAL A 88 -13.42 -0.73 -4.60
N ARG A 89 -13.99 0.10 -5.48
CA ARG A 89 -14.23 1.53 -5.20
C ARG A 89 -15.29 1.66 -4.12
N LEU A 90 -14.95 2.35 -3.04
CA LEU A 90 -15.88 2.70 -1.97
C LEU A 90 -16.43 4.11 -2.15
N TRP A 91 -15.59 5.02 -2.63
CA TRP A 91 -15.92 6.40 -2.98
C TRP A 91 -14.94 6.92 -4.04
N CYS A 92 -15.37 7.82 -4.92
CA CYS A 92 -14.48 8.55 -5.82
C CYS A 92 -14.81 10.04 -5.83
N SER A 93 -13.78 10.89 -5.87
CA SER A 93 -13.93 12.32 -6.14
C SER A 93 -13.96 12.59 -7.64
N ALA A 94 -14.39 13.80 -8.02
CA ALA A 94 -14.37 14.27 -9.41
C ALA A 94 -12.96 14.36 -10.02
N THR A 95 -11.89 14.27 -9.21
CA THR A 95 -10.50 14.37 -9.66
C THR A 95 -9.85 13.01 -9.95
N GLY A 96 -10.62 11.92 -9.92
CA GLY A 96 -10.13 10.56 -10.16
C GLY A 96 -9.51 9.88 -8.93
N ASN A 97 -9.33 10.61 -7.83
CA ASN A 97 -8.93 9.99 -6.56
C ASN A 97 -10.10 9.15 -6.03
N CYS A 98 -9.87 7.87 -5.79
CA CYS A 98 -10.84 6.98 -5.17
C CYS A 98 -10.34 6.45 -3.83
N THR A 99 -11.26 6.22 -2.91
CA THR A 99 -11.06 5.35 -1.76
C THR A 99 -11.40 3.93 -2.17
N TRP A 100 -10.45 3.02 -1.95
CA TRP A 100 -10.49 1.62 -2.33
C TRP A 100 -10.56 0.75 -1.09
N GLY A 101 -11.38 -0.30 -1.14
CA GLY A 101 -11.32 -1.41 -0.20
C GLY A 101 -10.64 -2.61 -0.85
N ILE A 102 -9.77 -3.28 -0.11
CA ILE A 102 -9.18 -4.57 -0.50
C ILE A 102 -10.00 -5.66 0.16
N PHE A 103 -10.49 -6.63 -0.58
CA PHE A 103 -11.31 -7.71 -0.07
C PHE A 103 -10.78 -9.09 -0.47
N SER A 104 -10.97 -10.08 0.39
CA SER A 104 -10.87 -11.50 0.01
C SER A 104 -12.24 -12.14 0.13
N ASP A 105 -12.55 -13.17 -0.66
CA ASP A 105 -13.85 -13.86 -0.62
C ASP A 105 -13.83 -15.15 0.22
N ASN A 106 -12.69 -15.83 0.31
CA ASN A 106 -12.56 -17.12 0.99
C ASN A 106 -11.41 -17.14 2.00
N PRO A 107 -11.63 -16.67 3.24
CA PRO A 107 -12.89 -16.15 3.79
C PRO A 107 -13.18 -14.70 3.41
N ALA A 108 -14.47 -14.34 3.39
CA ALA A 108 -14.95 -12.99 3.12
C ALA A 108 -14.43 -12.01 4.18
N ARG A 109 -13.53 -11.10 3.80
CA ARG A 109 -12.87 -10.14 4.72
C ARG A 109 -12.53 -8.84 4.00
N LEU A 110 -12.67 -7.73 4.72
CA LEU A 110 -12.05 -6.46 4.37
C LEU A 110 -10.61 -6.54 4.86
N ARG A 111 -9.67 -6.47 3.92
CA ARG A 111 -8.23 -6.59 4.13
C ARG A 111 -7.55 -5.23 4.28
N GLY A 112 -8.18 -4.13 3.92
CA GLY A 112 -7.61 -2.80 4.07
C GLY A 112 -8.38 -1.75 3.30
N VAL A 113 -8.12 -0.49 3.62
CA VAL A 113 -8.71 0.66 2.91
C VAL A 113 -7.60 1.67 2.65
N PHE A 114 -7.57 2.25 1.45
CA PHE A 114 -6.63 3.29 1.08
C PHE A 114 -7.24 4.25 0.06
N SER A 115 -6.68 5.46 -0.06
CA SER A 115 -7.04 6.40 -1.12
C SER A 115 -5.93 6.47 -2.17
N ALA A 116 -6.32 6.50 -3.44
CA ALA A 116 -5.40 6.54 -4.57
C ALA A 116 -6.10 7.06 -5.83
N TRP A 117 -5.37 7.83 -6.62
CA TRP A 117 -5.63 7.94 -8.06
C TRP A 117 -5.10 6.70 -8.77
N PHE A 118 -3.84 6.34 -8.54
CA PHE A 118 -3.22 5.12 -9.08
C PHE A 118 -2.65 4.27 -7.95
N PHE A 119 -2.72 2.95 -8.09
CA PHE A 119 -2.07 2.03 -7.17
C PHE A 119 -1.33 0.92 -7.92
N TYR A 120 -0.28 0.44 -7.28
CA TYR A 120 0.74 -0.40 -7.87
C TYR A 120 0.95 -1.61 -6.98
N ILE A 121 0.84 -2.79 -7.57
CA ILE A 121 1.20 -4.04 -6.90
C ILE A 121 2.65 -4.33 -7.22
N HIS A 122 3.42 -4.50 -6.16
CA HIS A 122 4.81 -4.89 -6.28
C HIS A 122 4.97 -6.39 -6.18
N ARG A 123 5.96 -6.94 -6.89
CA ARG A 123 6.32 -8.35 -6.81
C ARG A 123 6.51 -8.73 -5.35
N ARG A 124 5.87 -9.84 -5.00
CA ARG A 124 5.93 -10.43 -3.68
C ARG A 124 7.37 -10.80 -3.31
N THR A 125 7.82 -10.32 -2.15
CA THR A 125 9.10 -10.71 -1.51
C THR A 125 8.91 -11.46 -0.19
N GLY A 126 7.66 -11.59 0.27
CA GLY A 126 7.28 -12.37 1.45
C GLY A 126 6.00 -13.16 1.19
N SER A 127 5.12 -13.31 2.19
CA SER A 127 3.84 -14.04 2.01
C SER A 127 2.76 -13.19 1.33
N TRP A 128 2.93 -11.87 1.25
CA TRP A 128 1.97 -10.95 0.63
C TRP A 128 2.70 -9.89 -0.20
N SER A 129 2.12 -9.49 -1.33
CA SER A 129 2.60 -8.39 -2.15
C SER A 129 2.48 -7.06 -1.38
N THR A 130 3.42 -6.14 -1.60
CA THR A 130 3.30 -4.76 -1.09
C THR A 130 2.63 -3.86 -2.12
N LEU A 131 2.04 -2.77 -1.66
CA LEU A 131 1.39 -1.78 -2.53
C LEU A 131 2.09 -0.44 -2.41
N SER A 132 2.09 0.32 -3.50
CA SER A 132 2.29 1.77 -3.46
C SER A 132 1.07 2.45 -4.05
N THR A 133 0.75 3.64 -3.56
CA THR A 133 -0.35 4.46 -4.08
C THR A 133 0.19 5.84 -4.49
N TYR A 134 -0.52 6.48 -5.41
CA TYR A 134 -0.37 7.88 -5.77
C TYR A 134 -1.73 8.55 -5.70
N THR A 135 -1.85 9.59 -4.89
CA THR A 135 -3.07 10.42 -4.76
C THR A 135 -2.74 11.83 -5.19
N ARG A 136 -3.48 12.37 -6.16
CA ARG A 136 -3.24 13.73 -6.68
C ARG A 136 -3.68 14.77 -5.66
N LEU A 137 -2.84 15.75 -5.35
CA LEU A 137 -3.19 16.92 -4.53
C LEU A 137 -3.54 18.16 -5.37
N GLY A 138 -3.10 18.21 -6.62
CA GLY A 138 -3.23 19.36 -7.51
C GLY A 138 -1.86 19.87 -7.98
N GLY A 139 -1.84 20.57 -9.11
CA GLY A 139 -0.59 20.95 -9.78
C GLY A 139 0.32 19.74 -9.99
N ASP A 140 1.58 19.90 -9.61
CA ASP A 140 2.67 18.93 -9.77
C ASP A 140 2.91 18.12 -8.48
N ARG A 141 1.93 18.11 -7.55
CA ARG A 141 2.05 17.50 -6.24
C ARG A 141 1.17 16.27 -6.07
N GLY A 142 1.71 15.24 -5.43
CA GLY A 142 0.98 14.04 -5.05
C GLY A 142 1.44 13.42 -3.74
N VAL A 143 0.53 12.70 -3.08
CA VAL A 143 0.84 11.86 -1.93
C VAL A 143 1.21 10.48 -2.43
N ILE A 144 2.36 9.97 -1.99
CA ILE A 144 2.75 8.58 -2.15
C ILE A 144 2.66 7.89 -0.81
N ALA A 145 1.96 6.77 -0.77
CA ALA A 145 1.93 5.91 0.40
C ALA A 145 2.31 4.48 0.03
N ALA A 146 3.00 3.80 0.95
CA ALA A 146 3.29 2.38 0.83
C ALA A 146 2.45 1.60 1.83
N PHE A 147 1.99 0.42 1.42
CA PHE A 147 1.19 -0.47 2.25
C PHE A 147 1.76 -1.88 2.24
N ALA A 148 1.69 -2.53 3.40
CA ALA A 148 2.08 -3.93 3.53
C ALA A 148 1.07 -4.68 4.39
N ASN A 149 0.92 -5.98 4.10
CA ASN A 149 0.10 -6.84 4.93
C ASN A 149 0.78 -7.07 6.29
N ARG A 150 0.02 -6.89 7.37
CA ARG A 150 0.38 -7.21 8.75
C ARG A 150 -0.79 -7.97 9.36
N ARG A 151 -0.59 -9.25 9.67
CA ARG A 151 -1.59 -10.13 10.28
C ARG A 151 -2.91 -10.17 9.52
N GLY A 152 -2.85 -10.19 8.19
CA GLY A 152 -4.02 -10.29 7.32
C GLY A 152 -4.68 -8.97 6.96
N MET A 153 -4.11 -7.82 7.37
CA MET A 153 -4.58 -6.47 7.03
C MET A 153 -3.47 -5.65 6.37
N TYR A 154 -3.79 -4.96 5.27
CA TYR A 154 -2.94 -3.93 4.68
C TYR A 154 -2.99 -2.67 5.54
N ILE A 155 -1.82 -2.27 6.03
CA ILE A 155 -1.63 -1.03 6.77
C ILE A 155 -0.65 -0.13 6.02
N GLN A 156 -0.85 1.18 6.13
CA GLN A 156 0.10 2.15 5.60
C GLN A 156 1.40 2.07 6.41
N THR A 157 2.51 1.81 5.73
CA THR A 157 3.84 1.72 6.35
C THR A 157 4.67 2.99 6.15
N SER A 158 4.36 3.77 5.12
CA SER A 158 4.97 5.08 4.90
C SER A 158 4.05 5.98 4.10
N ARG A 159 4.28 7.29 4.23
CA ARG A 159 3.61 8.33 3.46
C ARG A 159 4.57 9.48 3.24
N ARG A 160 4.60 10.01 2.03
CA ARG A 160 5.34 11.23 1.68
C ARG A 160 4.58 12.03 0.64
N ILE A 161 4.89 13.32 0.56
CA ILE A 161 4.48 14.15 -0.57
C ILE A 161 5.68 14.21 -1.51
N GLU A 162 5.41 14.13 -2.81
CA GLU A 162 6.39 14.41 -3.84
C GLU A 162 5.84 15.51 -4.74
N GLU A 163 6.72 16.41 -5.12
CA GLU A 163 6.45 17.60 -5.91
C GLU A 163 7.35 17.56 -7.13
N GLY A 164 6.76 17.70 -8.30
CA GLY A 164 7.46 17.84 -9.56
C GLY A 164 7.94 19.26 -9.80
N ASP A 165 8.66 19.42 -10.91
CA ASP A 165 9.04 20.71 -11.47
C ASP A 165 8.66 20.77 -12.96
N TYR A 166 9.03 21.86 -13.64
CA TYR A 166 8.70 22.02 -15.06
C TYR A 166 9.27 20.93 -15.97
N ARG A 167 10.36 20.26 -15.57
CA ARG A 167 11.01 19.20 -16.36
C ARG A 167 10.39 17.83 -16.09
N ASP A 168 9.98 17.58 -14.86
CA ASP A 168 9.27 16.37 -14.46
C ASP A 168 8.13 16.73 -13.50
N PRO A 169 6.95 17.07 -14.04
CA PRO A 169 5.81 17.54 -13.23
C PRO A 169 5.25 16.46 -12.29
N GLN A 170 5.48 15.17 -12.61
CA GLN A 170 4.95 14.06 -11.83
C GLN A 170 5.98 12.93 -11.70
N PRO A 171 7.07 13.17 -10.95
CA PRO A 171 8.24 12.30 -10.96
C PRO A 171 7.95 10.88 -10.47
N PHE A 172 6.98 10.73 -9.58
CA PHE A 172 6.52 9.40 -9.18
C PHE A 172 5.85 8.63 -10.32
N LEU A 173 5.01 9.29 -11.11
CA LEU A 173 4.32 8.67 -12.24
C LEU A 173 5.26 8.43 -13.42
N THR A 174 6.24 9.30 -13.63
CA THR A 174 7.34 9.08 -14.58
C THR A 174 8.10 7.77 -14.26
N ARG A 175 8.41 7.52 -12.97
CA ARG A 175 9.11 6.29 -12.55
C ARG A 175 8.22 5.05 -12.56
N MET A 176 6.97 5.17 -12.15
CA MET A 176 6.08 4.03 -11.96
C MET A 176 5.29 3.67 -13.22
N GLY A 177 5.13 4.62 -14.15
CA GLY A 177 4.27 4.57 -15.32
C GLY A 177 2.77 4.63 -14.98
N VAL A 178 1.98 5.26 -15.83
CA VAL A 178 0.52 5.35 -15.67
C VAL A 178 -0.13 4.00 -16.03
N PRO A 179 -1.21 3.56 -15.34
CA PRO A 179 -1.99 2.40 -15.76
C PRO A 179 -2.53 2.56 -17.18
N ASN A 180 -2.51 1.50 -17.98
CA ASN A 180 -3.18 1.49 -19.28
C ASN A 180 -4.63 1.07 -19.07
N CYS A 181 -5.58 2.00 -19.18
CA CYS A 181 -7.00 1.69 -19.16
C CYS A 181 -7.40 1.31 -20.60
N SER A 182 -7.40 0.01 -20.89
CA SER A 182 -7.79 -0.55 -22.21
C SER A 182 -9.01 -1.42 -22.09
#